data_AF-V4TKV9-F1
#
_entry.id   AF-V4TKV9-F1
#
_cell.length_a   1.000
_cell.length_b   1.000
_cell.length_c   1.000
_cell.angle_alpha   90.00
_cell.angle_beta   90.00
_cell.angle_gamma   90.00
#
_symmetry.space_group_name_H-M   'P 1'
#
loop_
_entity.id
_entity.type
_entity.pdbx_description
1 polymer ?
#
loop_
_entity_poly.entity_id
_entity_poly.type
_entity_poly.pdbx_seq_one_letter_code
_entity_poly.pdbx_strand_id
1 'polypeptide(L)'
;AIFYSYTRHINGFAAKLDDAVAAEMAKHPKVVSVFLSKEKKLHTTHSWEFLGLEQNGRIPPNSIWEKARYGEDIIIGNLDTGVWRESKSFGDEGFGPIPSKWKGICQNDKDARFHCNRYFNQDYPVHKGPLNSSFFSARDKNGHGSHTLSRAGGNFVAGASVFGFGKGTAKGGSPKARVAGYKVCCDGMGGCYDCDIIAAFDMAIRDGVDVLSVSLVAIGSFHAVQHGIVVVCSDGNEGLVDVTLQNAAPWQIVVGASTMDRDFSNYVVLCNNKRFKKSFKHMRLFITYQRKGERPSDLVCKKGTLDPKKVKGKILVCLNVRSVDEGLQAALAGAAGIVLVNLPEFGNDHTTDRHVLPASVIFNFNDAKPAPFMAALSSKRPIHITPEILKRRIPFNSISGTSMSGPYISGIAGLLKILHPDWSPAAVQSAIMTTATTQDNKKQHILDASFTEATPFSYAAGHVQPNLAMDPGLVYYLTVNDYLNFLCALGYNKNVISLFSTNCTYTCPMNAIILVNFNYPSITVTLKFINVGEEKSFKVNIKAKNASVTKDYVFGELIW
;
A
#
# COMPACT_ATOMS: atom_id res chain seq x y z
N ALA A 1 41.51 -8.41 19.24
CA ALA A 1 41.42 -9.77 18.66
C ALA A 1 40.54 -9.75 17.40
N ILE A 2 41.13 -10.01 16.22
CA ILE A 2 40.41 -10.14 14.95
C ILE A 2 39.68 -11.48 14.94
N PHE A 3 38.41 -11.51 14.57
CA PHE A 3 37.58 -12.71 14.60
C PHE A 3 36.89 -13.05 13.27
N TYR A 4 36.89 -12.14 12.29
CA TYR A 4 36.57 -12.47 10.90
C TYR A 4 37.53 -11.77 9.94
N SER A 5 37.90 -12.43 8.85
CA SER A 5 38.69 -11.85 7.76
C SER A 5 37.94 -12.03 6.45
N TYR A 6 37.77 -10.94 5.72
CA TYR A 6 37.10 -10.89 4.42
C TYR A 6 38.17 -10.68 3.35
N THR A 7 38.31 -11.66 2.44
CA THR A 7 39.38 -11.67 1.42
C THR A 7 38.89 -11.98 0.00
N ARG A 8 37.63 -12.40 -0.17
CA ARG A 8 37.12 -12.87 -1.48
C ARG A 8 36.48 -11.78 -2.34
N HIS A 9 35.66 -10.92 -1.74
CA HIS A 9 34.89 -9.89 -2.46
C HIS A 9 34.89 -8.53 -1.75
N ILE A 10 35.34 -8.51 -0.50
CA ILE A 10 35.48 -7.35 0.37
C ILE A 10 36.85 -7.55 1.00
N ASN A 11 37.70 -6.53 1.00
CA ASN A 11 39.01 -6.57 1.65
C ASN A 11 38.90 -5.88 3.02
N GLY A 12 38.80 -6.66 4.09
CA GLY A 12 38.61 -6.13 5.44
C GLY A 12 38.56 -7.21 6.51
N PHE A 13 38.30 -6.82 7.76
CA PHE A 13 38.19 -7.77 8.87
C PHE A 13 37.25 -7.23 9.96
N ALA A 14 36.74 -8.12 10.81
CA ALA A 14 36.01 -7.77 12.02
C ALA A 14 36.87 -8.08 13.25
N ALA A 15 36.95 -7.14 14.19
CA ALA A 15 37.77 -7.25 15.39
C ALA A 15 37.06 -6.63 16.59
N LYS A 16 37.35 -7.16 17.79
CA LYS A 16 37.06 -6.46 19.05
C LYS A 16 38.23 -5.53 19.32
N LEU A 17 37.93 -4.24 19.37
CA LEU A 17 38.88 -3.13 19.55
C LEU A 17 38.29 -2.16 20.58
N ASP A 18 39.15 -1.55 21.38
CA ASP A 18 38.76 -0.41 22.22
C ASP A 18 38.58 0.85 21.38
N ASP A 19 37.77 1.79 21.86
CA ASP A 19 37.39 2.99 21.11
C ASP A 19 38.60 3.82 20.66
N ALA A 20 39.61 3.95 21.52
CA ALA A 20 40.86 4.65 21.20
C ALA A 20 41.63 3.97 20.05
N VAL A 21 41.67 2.62 20.06
CA VAL A 21 42.37 1.83 19.04
C VAL A 21 41.61 1.88 17.70
N ALA A 22 40.27 1.83 17.75
CA ALA A 22 39.43 1.98 16.56
C ALA A 22 39.56 3.37 15.92
N ALA A 23 39.68 4.43 16.73
CA ALA A 23 39.89 5.79 16.25
C ALA A 23 41.25 6.00 15.58
N GLU A 24 42.32 5.42 16.13
CA GLU A 24 43.65 5.44 15.50
C GLU A 24 43.69 4.63 14.21
N MET A 25 43.08 3.44 14.19
CA MET A 25 42.98 2.64 12.97
C MET A 25 42.22 3.35 11.85
N ALA A 26 41.18 4.12 12.16
CA ALA A 26 40.41 4.86 11.17
C ALA A 26 41.21 5.98 10.47
N LYS A 27 42.33 6.43 11.07
CA LYS A 27 43.23 7.43 10.48
C LYS A 27 44.26 6.82 9.52
N HIS A 28 44.40 5.50 9.51
CA HIS A 28 45.43 4.84 8.72
C HIS A 28 45.14 4.95 7.21
N PRO A 29 46.09 5.38 6.36
CA PRO A 29 45.84 5.70 4.94
C PRO A 29 45.38 4.50 4.08
N LYS A 30 45.58 3.27 4.56
CA LYS A 30 45.11 2.02 3.91
C LYS A 30 43.75 1.52 4.44
N VAL A 31 43.15 2.19 5.41
CA VAL A 31 41.86 1.82 6.01
C VAL A 31 40.78 2.72 5.42
N VAL A 32 39.92 2.13 4.58
CA VAL A 32 38.87 2.87 3.86
C VAL A 32 37.77 3.37 4.80
N SER A 33 37.37 2.56 5.78
CA SER A 33 36.42 2.97 6.81
C SER A 33 36.46 2.03 8.01
N VAL A 34 36.16 2.58 9.19
CA VAL A 34 35.89 1.81 10.41
C VAL A 34 34.46 2.13 10.86
N PHE A 35 33.72 1.09 11.23
CA PHE A 35 32.37 1.24 11.75
C PHE A 35 32.11 0.22 12.85
N LEU A 36 31.47 0.69 13.92
CA LEU A 36 31.04 -0.17 15.01
C LEU A 36 30.01 -1.18 14.47
N SER A 37 30.24 -2.46 14.72
CA SER A 37 29.26 -3.50 14.47
C SER A 37 28.04 -3.25 15.36
N LYS A 38 26.87 -3.08 14.76
CA LYS A 38 25.61 -2.85 15.48
C LYS A 38 24.70 -4.04 15.24
N GLU A 39 23.98 -4.45 16.28
CA GLU A 39 22.86 -5.38 16.14
C GLU A 39 21.87 -4.83 15.11
N LYS A 40 21.46 -5.69 14.17
CA LYS A 40 20.48 -5.36 13.13
C LYS A 40 19.25 -6.21 13.36
N LYS A 41 18.14 -5.56 13.71
CA LYS A 41 16.82 -6.20 13.76
C LYS A 41 16.24 -6.36 12.35
N LEU A 42 15.35 -7.34 12.24
CA LEU A 42 14.85 -7.99 11.03
C LEU A 42 13.51 -7.36 10.60
N HIS A 43 13.33 -6.95 9.33
CA HIS A 43 12.33 -5.92 8.98
C HIS A 43 11.78 -5.97 7.52
N THR A 44 11.01 -7.01 7.15
CA THR A 44 9.93 -7.00 6.11
C THR A 44 8.65 -7.59 6.69
N THR A 45 8.83 -8.61 7.53
CA THR A 45 8.18 -9.02 8.80
C THR A 45 7.43 -8.04 9.68
N HIS A 46 7.63 -6.74 9.54
CA HIS A 46 7.38 -5.81 10.65
C HIS A 46 6.00 -5.19 10.67
N SER A 47 5.32 -5.11 9.53
CA SER A 47 4.10 -4.30 9.42
C SER A 47 2.97 -4.80 10.32
N TRP A 48 2.81 -6.12 10.45
CA TRP A 48 1.81 -6.69 11.34
C TRP A 48 2.20 -6.60 12.82
N GLU A 49 3.49 -6.60 13.13
CA GLU A 49 4.00 -6.26 14.47
C GLU A 49 3.75 -4.79 14.80
N PHE A 50 3.96 -3.89 13.84
CA PHE A 50 3.62 -2.46 13.94
C PHE A 50 2.12 -2.22 14.16
N LEU A 51 1.26 -3.05 13.55
CA LEU A 51 -0.19 -3.05 13.80
C LEU A 51 -0.60 -3.80 15.09
N GLY A 52 0.36 -4.34 15.85
CA GLY A 52 0.13 -4.97 17.15
C GLY A 52 -0.40 -6.40 17.10
N LEU A 53 -0.37 -7.09 15.95
CA LEU A 53 -0.81 -8.48 15.84
C LEU A 53 0.25 -9.47 16.34
N GLU A 54 1.49 -9.01 16.45
CA GLU A 54 2.66 -9.75 16.92
C GLU A 54 3.55 -8.80 17.73
N GLN A 55 4.33 -9.35 18.65
CA GLN A 55 5.30 -8.61 19.43
C GLN A 55 6.55 -9.47 19.62
N ASN A 56 7.70 -9.01 19.13
CA ASN A 56 8.98 -9.72 19.23
C ASN A 56 8.93 -11.18 18.72
N GLY A 57 8.22 -11.43 17.61
CA GLY A 57 8.10 -12.77 17.04
C GLY A 57 7.08 -13.69 17.74
N ARG A 58 6.33 -13.19 18.73
CA ARG A 58 5.27 -13.92 19.44
C ARG A 58 3.92 -13.27 19.19
N ILE A 59 2.89 -14.09 19.04
CA ILE A 59 1.53 -13.61 18.78
C ILE A 59 0.80 -13.51 20.14
N PRO A 60 0.37 -12.31 20.56
CA PRO A 60 -0.35 -12.14 21.82
C PRO A 60 -1.69 -12.89 21.81
N PRO A 61 -2.19 -13.40 22.95
CA PRO A 61 -3.49 -14.08 23.02
C PRO A 61 -4.70 -13.21 22.66
N ASN A 62 -4.58 -11.89 22.80
CA ASN A 62 -5.57 -10.90 22.41
C ASN A 62 -5.42 -10.44 20.94
N SER A 63 -4.44 -10.97 20.21
CA SER A 63 -4.29 -10.69 18.79
C SER A 63 -5.48 -11.23 18.03
N ILE A 64 -6.00 -10.43 17.10
CA ILE A 64 -7.07 -10.84 16.19
C ILE A 64 -6.66 -12.09 15.38
N TRP A 65 -5.36 -12.33 15.13
CA TRP A 65 -4.91 -13.56 14.48
C TRP A 65 -5.29 -14.82 15.26
N GLU A 66 -5.04 -14.87 16.57
CA GLU A 66 -5.40 -16.03 17.40
C GLU A 66 -6.92 -16.17 17.47
N LYS A 67 -7.62 -15.06 17.72
CA LYS A 67 -9.07 -15.04 17.90
C LYS A 67 -9.82 -15.47 16.64
N ALA A 68 -9.36 -15.00 15.48
CA ALA A 68 -9.95 -15.28 14.17
C ALA A 68 -9.32 -16.48 13.46
N ARG A 69 -8.58 -17.35 14.16
CA ARG A 69 -7.90 -18.53 13.59
C ARG A 69 -7.11 -18.21 12.33
N TYR A 70 -6.42 -17.06 12.32
CA TYR A 70 -5.58 -16.59 11.22
C TYR A 70 -6.32 -16.42 9.87
N GLY A 71 -7.65 -16.32 9.90
CA GLY A 71 -8.48 -16.21 8.69
C GLY A 71 -8.77 -17.54 8.01
N GLU A 72 -8.67 -18.66 8.73
CA GLU A 72 -8.92 -20.00 8.20
C GLU A 72 -10.26 -20.09 7.44
N ASP A 73 -10.19 -20.57 6.19
CA ASP A 73 -11.32 -20.77 5.27
C ASP A 73 -12.11 -19.53 4.83
N ILE A 74 -11.67 -18.32 5.20
CA ILE A 74 -12.04 -17.11 4.45
C ILE A 74 -11.40 -17.14 3.08
N ILE A 75 -12.14 -16.67 2.08
CA ILE A 75 -11.72 -16.60 0.69
C ILE A 75 -11.50 -15.13 0.31
N ILE A 76 -10.25 -14.74 0.11
CA ILE A 76 -9.87 -13.40 -0.35
C ILE A 76 -9.60 -13.45 -1.85
N GLY A 77 -10.44 -12.77 -2.63
CA GLY A 77 -10.25 -12.57 -4.06
C GLY A 77 -9.46 -11.29 -4.35
N ASN A 78 -8.63 -11.31 -5.39
CA ASN A 78 -7.85 -10.15 -5.82
C ASN A 78 -7.96 -9.94 -7.33
N LEU A 79 -8.46 -8.77 -7.73
CA LEU A 79 -8.61 -8.36 -9.13
C LEU A 79 -7.40 -7.50 -9.52
N ASP A 80 -6.44 -8.09 -10.22
CA ASP A 80 -5.11 -7.48 -10.42
C ASP A 80 -4.40 -8.04 -11.67
N THR A 81 -3.06 -8.03 -11.72
CA THR A 81 -2.21 -8.53 -12.81
C THR A 81 -2.05 -10.06 -12.84
N GLY A 82 -2.76 -10.77 -11.97
CA GLY A 82 -2.71 -12.22 -11.80
C GLY A 82 -1.93 -12.65 -10.56
N VAL A 83 -1.54 -13.93 -10.49
CA VAL A 83 -0.75 -14.44 -9.36
C VAL A 83 0.40 -15.36 -9.81
N TRP A 84 1.49 -15.31 -9.05
CA TRP A 84 2.60 -16.24 -9.13
C TRP A 84 2.45 -17.33 -8.04
N ARG A 85 1.71 -18.40 -8.38
CA ARG A 85 1.41 -19.52 -7.49
C ARG A 85 2.63 -20.14 -6.82
N GLU A 86 3.73 -20.34 -7.55
CA GLU A 86 4.92 -21.04 -7.02
C GLU A 86 5.64 -20.26 -5.90
N SER A 87 5.18 -19.04 -5.58
CA SER A 87 5.63 -18.34 -4.39
C SER A 87 5.29 -19.14 -3.12
N LYS A 88 6.24 -19.21 -2.19
CA LYS A 88 6.03 -19.83 -0.88
C LYS A 88 4.88 -19.20 -0.08
N SER A 89 4.53 -17.94 -0.37
CA SER A 89 3.41 -17.26 0.26
C SER A 89 2.05 -17.88 -0.09
N PHE A 90 1.98 -18.73 -1.11
CA PHE A 90 0.75 -19.42 -1.52
C PHE A 90 0.88 -20.94 -1.36
N GLY A 91 1.80 -21.39 -0.48
CA GLY A 91 1.90 -22.79 -0.09
C GLY A 91 0.66 -23.24 0.68
N ASP A 92 0.19 -24.44 0.36
CA ASP A 92 -1.00 -25.11 0.91
C ASP A 92 -0.66 -26.08 2.06
N GLU A 93 0.59 -26.07 2.53
CA GLU A 93 1.01 -26.87 3.68
C GLU A 93 0.22 -26.49 4.92
N GLY A 94 -0.43 -27.48 5.55
CA GLY A 94 -1.25 -27.29 6.75
C GLY A 94 -2.67 -26.80 6.48
N PHE A 95 -3.11 -26.69 5.22
CA PHE A 95 -4.50 -26.37 4.88
C PHE A 95 -5.37 -27.64 4.81
N GLY A 96 -6.61 -27.52 5.31
CA GLY A 96 -7.64 -28.53 5.13
C GLY A 96 -8.22 -28.57 3.71
N PRO A 97 -9.26 -29.40 3.47
CA PRO A 97 -9.96 -29.44 2.18
C PRO A 97 -10.52 -28.07 1.79
N ILE A 98 -10.70 -27.83 0.49
CA ILE A 98 -11.27 -26.57 -0.02
C ILE A 98 -12.69 -26.40 0.56
N PRO A 99 -13.07 -25.22 1.07
CA PRO A 99 -14.40 -24.97 1.61
C PRO A 99 -15.50 -25.29 0.60
N SER A 100 -16.56 -25.99 1.03
CA SER A 100 -17.67 -26.41 0.15
C SER A 100 -18.45 -25.24 -0.48
N LYS A 101 -18.37 -24.04 0.12
CA LYS A 101 -18.95 -22.81 -0.43
C LYS A 101 -18.24 -22.33 -1.70
N TRP A 102 -16.98 -22.73 -1.91
CA TRP A 102 -16.19 -22.31 -3.05
C TRP A 102 -16.67 -22.98 -4.33
N LYS A 103 -17.03 -22.16 -5.32
CA LYS A 103 -17.52 -22.62 -6.64
C LYS A 103 -16.57 -22.27 -7.78
N GLY A 104 -15.43 -21.68 -7.47
CA GLY A 104 -14.46 -21.24 -8.47
C GLY A 104 -13.74 -22.37 -9.16
N ILE A 105 -13.41 -22.13 -10.42
CA ILE A 105 -12.66 -23.06 -11.27
C ILE A 105 -11.22 -22.59 -11.47
N CYS A 106 -10.41 -23.53 -11.92
CA CYS A 106 -9.02 -23.31 -12.26
C CYS A 106 -8.95 -23.24 -13.80
N GLN A 107 -8.94 -22.02 -14.37
CA GLN A 107 -8.87 -21.84 -15.83
C GLN A 107 -7.48 -22.23 -16.32
N ASN A 108 -7.39 -23.34 -17.05
CA ASN A 108 -6.13 -23.91 -17.45
C ASN A 108 -6.14 -24.42 -18.89
N ASP A 109 -6.05 -23.50 -19.84
CA ASP A 109 -6.12 -23.85 -21.26
C ASP A 109 -4.76 -24.28 -21.85
N LYS A 110 -3.62 -24.04 -21.16
CA LYS A 110 -2.26 -24.24 -21.73
C LYS A 110 -1.13 -24.68 -20.78
N ASP A 111 -1.28 -24.69 -19.45
CA ASP A 111 -0.19 -25.06 -18.52
C ASP A 111 -0.68 -26.06 -17.46
N ALA A 112 -0.57 -27.37 -17.75
CA ALA A 112 -1.05 -28.46 -16.87
C ALA A 112 -0.51 -28.41 -15.41
N ARG A 113 0.52 -27.60 -15.12
CA ARG A 113 1.05 -27.39 -13.76
C ARG A 113 0.32 -26.30 -12.97
N PHE A 114 -0.49 -25.48 -13.63
CA PHE A 114 -1.17 -24.33 -13.04
C PHE A 114 -2.52 -24.71 -12.44
N HIS A 115 -2.58 -24.88 -11.12
CA HIS A 115 -3.83 -25.16 -10.41
C HIS A 115 -4.29 -23.85 -9.72
N CYS A 116 -5.45 -23.35 -10.18
CA CYS A 116 -6.42 -22.52 -9.45
C CYS A 116 -6.26 -21.01 -9.40
N ASN A 117 -6.48 -20.36 -10.56
CA ASN A 117 -6.83 -18.94 -10.71
C ASN A 117 -7.63 -18.69 -12.02
N ARG A 118 -8.24 -17.51 -12.19
CA ARG A 118 -8.97 -17.10 -13.40
C ARG A 118 -8.32 -15.89 -14.09
N TYR A 119 -8.52 -15.74 -15.40
CA TYR A 119 -8.09 -14.55 -16.16
C TYR A 119 -9.17 -14.06 -17.12
N PHE A 120 -9.20 -12.74 -17.32
CA PHE A 120 -10.13 -12.00 -18.15
C PHE A 120 -9.30 -11.05 -19.01
N ASN A 121 -9.32 -11.26 -20.31
CA ASN A 121 -8.49 -10.51 -21.27
C ASN A 121 -9.19 -10.38 -22.63
N GLN A 122 -10.53 -10.39 -22.64
CA GLN A 122 -11.30 -10.35 -23.87
C GLN A 122 -11.43 -8.92 -24.42
N ASP A 123 -11.37 -7.90 -23.55
CA ASP A 123 -11.50 -6.49 -23.94
C ASP A 123 -10.16 -5.87 -24.38
N TYR A 124 -9.05 -6.40 -23.86
CA TYR A 124 -7.72 -5.89 -24.19
C TYR A 124 -7.40 -5.88 -25.71
N PRO A 125 -7.65 -6.95 -26.49
CA PRO A 125 -7.36 -6.97 -27.93
C PRO A 125 -8.08 -5.88 -28.72
N VAL A 126 -9.24 -5.44 -28.24
CA VAL A 126 -10.04 -4.37 -28.85
C VAL A 126 -9.33 -3.01 -28.75
N HIS A 127 -8.64 -2.75 -27.64
CA HIS A 127 -8.06 -1.45 -27.33
C HIS A 127 -6.57 -1.31 -27.70
N LYS A 128 -5.80 -2.40 -27.62
CA LYS A 128 -4.33 -2.39 -27.79
C LYS A 128 -3.83 -3.35 -28.88
N GLY A 129 -4.74 -4.03 -29.58
CA GLY A 129 -4.40 -5.04 -30.58
C GLY A 129 -4.06 -6.41 -29.96
N PRO A 130 -3.73 -7.41 -30.79
CA PRO A 130 -3.65 -8.80 -30.37
C PRO A 130 -2.63 -9.04 -29.25
N LEU A 131 -3.08 -9.65 -28.16
CA LEU A 131 -2.23 -10.07 -27.06
C LEU A 131 -1.29 -11.19 -27.47
N ASN A 132 -0.05 -11.11 -27.00
CA ASN A 132 0.87 -12.24 -27.10
C ASN A 132 0.28 -13.47 -26.39
N SER A 133 0.38 -14.64 -27.02
CA SER A 133 -0.16 -15.93 -26.56
C SER A 133 0.18 -16.27 -25.11
N SER A 134 1.28 -15.72 -24.61
CA SER A 134 1.77 -15.92 -23.26
C SER A 134 0.96 -15.17 -22.18
N PHE A 135 0.06 -14.25 -22.54
CA PHE A 135 -0.83 -13.53 -21.62
C PHE A 135 -2.21 -14.18 -21.42
N PHE A 136 -2.52 -15.23 -22.18
CA PHE A 136 -3.72 -16.08 -21.99
C PHE A 136 -3.49 -17.07 -20.85
N SER A 137 -3.22 -16.54 -19.66
CA SER A 137 -3.10 -17.28 -18.41
C SER A 137 -3.27 -16.32 -17.23
N ALA A 138 -3.70 -16.85 -16.10
CA ALA A 138 -3.79 -16.11 -14.83
C ALA A 138 -2.42 -15.87 -14.17
N ARG A 139 -1.33 -16.29 -14.82
CA ARG A 139 0.04 -16.07 -14.32
C ARG A 139 0.36 -14.58 -14.29
N ASP A 140 0.87 -14.16 -13.15
CA ASP A 140 1.40 -12.81 -12.96
C ASP A 140 2.76 -12.67 -13.66
N LYS A 141 2.86 -11.66 -14.52
CA LYS A 141 4.10 -11.29 -15.21
C LYS A 141 4.61 -9.91 -14.83
N ASN A 142 3.79 -9.17 -14.08
CA ASN A 142 4.12 -7.84 -13.59
C ASN A 142 4.71 -7.95 -12.17
N GLY A 143 4.06 -8.71 -11.31
CA GLY A 143 4.40 -8.89 -9.90
C GLY A 143 3.46 -8.15 -8.95
N HIS A 144 2.69 -7.15 -9.44
CA HIS A 144 1.77 -6.36 -8.62
C HIS A 144 0.71 -7.25 -7.95
N GLY A 145 -0.02 -8.07 -8.71
CA GLY A 145 -1.06 -8.95 -8.18
C GLY A 145 -0.56 -10.01 -7.19
N SER A 146 0.64 -10.55 -7.41
CA SER A 146 1.25 -11.46 -6.44
C SER A 146 1.65 -10.73 -5.14
N HIS A 147 2.11 -9.49 -5.26
CA HIS A 147 2.50 -8.67 -4.11
C HIS A 147 1.29 -8.25 -3.28
N THR A 148 0.21 -7.79 -3.92
CA THR A 148 -1.04 -7.40 -3.25
C THR A 148 -1.71 -8.61 -2.60
N LEU A 149 -1.89 -9.71 -3.32
CA LEU A 149 -2.54 -10.91 -2.80
C LEU A 149 -1.77 -11.55 -1.63
N SER A 150 -0.44 -11.62 -1.71
CA SER A 150 0.37 -12.15 -0.60
C SER A 150 0.34 -11.27 0.66
N ARG A 151 0.03 -9.98 0.51
CA ARG A 151 -0.15 -9.05 1.64
C ARG A 151 -1.52 -9.18 2.29
N ALA A 152 -2.55 -9.51 1.51
CA ALA A 152 -3.88 -9.79 2.05
C ALA A 152 -3.96 -11.16 2.73
N GLY A 153 -3.54 -12.23 2.04
CA GLY A 153 -3.74 -13.62 2.48
C GLY A 153 -2.52 -14.53 2.30
N GLY A 154 -1.31 -13.99 2.25
CA GLY A 154 -0.10 -14.81 2.13
C GLY A 154 0.24 -15.58 3.40
N ASN A 155 0.63 -16.83 3.25
CA ASN A 155 1.06 -17.71 4.33
C ASN A 155 2.40 -17.23 4.96
N PHE A 156 2.74 -17.79 6.12
CA PHE A 156 4.00 -17.53 6.83
C PHE A 156 5.19 -18.06 6.03
N VAL A 157 6.08 -17.17 5.59
CA VAL A 157 7.32 -17.55 4.89
C VAL A 157 8.54 -17.03 5.64
N ALA A 158 9.19 -17.94 6.38
CA ALA A 158 10.41 -17.65 7.12
C ALA A 158 11.59 -17.31 6.18
N GLY A 159 12.47 -16.40 6.64
CA GLY A 159 13.70 -16.03 5.92
C GLY A 159 13.48 -15.17 4.66
N ALA A 160 12.27 -14.66 4.45
CA ALA A 160 11.95 -13.69 3.41
C ALA A 160 12.84 -12.45 3.54
N SER A 161 13.39 -11.97 2.43
CA SER A 161 14.18 -10.74 2.36
C SER A 161 14.29 -10.24 0.93
N VAL A 162 14.58 -8.96 0.76
CA VAL A 162 14.89 -8.36 -0.55
C VAL A 162 16.37 -7.99 -0.55
N PHE A 163 17.22 -8.78 -1.21
CA PHE A 163 18.68 -8.61 -1.17
C PHE A 163 19.26 -8.51 0.25
N GLY A 164 18.70 -9.29 1.20
CA GLY A 164 19.08 -9.24 2.61
C GLY A 164 18.44 -8.08 3.40
N PHE A 165 17.86 -7.09 2.72
CA PHE A 165 17.08 -6.05 3.39
C PHE A 165 15.78 -6.62 3.92
N GLY A 166 15.51 -6.22 5.15
CA GLY A 166 14.29 -6.55 5.84
C GLY A 166 14.08 -8.05 6.00
N LYS A 167 15.13 -8.80 6.30
CA LYS A 167 15.02 -10.24 6.52
C LYS A 167 13.99 -10.60 7.61
N GLY A 168 13.27 -11.72 7.48
CA GLY A 168 12.52 -12.43 8.53
C GLY A 168 11.29 -13.18 7.97
N THR A 169 10.22 -13.41 8.73
CA THR A 169 8.98 -14.07 8.28
C THR A 169 7.98 -13.13 7.56
N ALA A 170 7.80 -13.27 6.25
CA ALA A 170 6.72 -12.62 5.51
C ALA A 170 5.36 -13.29 5.80
N LYS A 171 4.28 -12.51 5.83
CA LYS A 171 2.91 -12.98 6.13
C LYS A 171 1.87 -11.94 5.70
N GLY A 172 0.69 -12.40 5.32
CA GLY A 172 -0.47 -11.57 4.98
C GLY A 172 -1.31 -11.23 6.21
N GLY A 173 -2.41 -10.51 5.99
CA GLY A 173 -3.32 -10.13 7.08
C GLY A 173 -4.18 -11.28 7.56
N SER A 174 -4.56 -12.18 6.67
CA SER A 174 -5.15 -13.47 7.00
C SER A 174 -4.24 -14.60 6.51
N PRO A 175 -3.19 -14.98 7.25
CA PRO A 175 -2.19 -15.95 6.77
C PRO A 175 -2.72 -17.34 6.44
N LYS A 176 -3.89 -17.74 6.99
CA LYS A 176 -4.56 -19.01 6.71
C LYS A 176 -5.81 -18.85 5.83
N ALA A 177 -6.01 -17.69 5.21
CA ALA A 177 -7.08 -17.51 4.23
C ALA A 177 -6.79 -18.32 2.95
N ARG A 178 -7.86 -18.75 2.28
CA ARG A 178 -7.82 -19.15 0.88
C ARG A 178 -7.72 -17.89 0.03
N VAL A 179 -6.94 -17.95 -1.03
CA VAL A 179 -6.74 -16.80 -1.93
C VAL A 179 -7.14 -17.16 -3.36
N ALA A 180 -7.75 -16.21 -4.07
CA ALA A 180 -8.17 -16.39 -5.45
C ALA A 180 -7.71 -15.21 -6.32
N GLY A 181 -6.91 -15.48 -7.34
CA GLY A 181 -6.47 -14.48 -8.31
C GLY A 181 -7.44 -14.35 -9.49
N TYR A 182 -7.92 -13.14 -9.74
CA TYR A 182 -8.69 -12.76 -10.92
C TYR A 182 -7.87 -11.76 -11.73
N LYS A 183 -7.24 -12.25 -12.81
CA LYS A 183 -6.40 -11.38 -13.64
C LYS A 183 -7.27 -10.55 -14.57
N VAL A 184 -7.27 -9.23 -14.39
CA VAL A 184 -8.03 -8.25 -15.20
C VAL A 184 -7.14 -7.18 -15.82
N CYS A 185 -5.91 -7.06 -15.33
CA CYS A 185 -4.92 -6.14 -15.85
C CYS A 185 -3.92 -6.91 -16.71
N CYS A 186 -3.85 -6.55 -18.00
CA CYS A 186 -2.95 -7.16 -18.97
C CYS A 186 -1.92 -6.12 -19.42
N ASP A 187 -0.65 -6.56 -19.55
CA ASP A 187 0.55 -5.74 -19.79
C ASP A 187 1.32 -5.23 -18.55
N GLY A 188 2.61 -4.92 -18.74
CA GLY A 188 3.49 -4.35 -17.72
C GLY A 188 3.36 -2.83 -17.58
N MET A 189 2.44 -2.21 -18.32
CA MET A 189 2.24 -0.76 -18.42
C MET A 189 0.89 -0.29 -17.83
N GLY A 190 0.08 -1.18 -17.28
CA GLY A 190 -1.03 -0.86 -16.37
C GLY A 190 -2.41 -0.70 -16.99
N GLY A 191 -2.70 -1.35 -18.13
CA GLY A 191 -4.06 -1.36 -18.68
C GLY A 191 -4.99 -2.37 -17.98
N CYS A 192 -5.97 -1.90 -17.23
CA CYS A 192 -7.11 -2.70 -16.74
C CYS A 192 -8.38 -2.14 -17.37
N TYR A 193 -9.22 -2.99 -17.97
CA TYR A 193 -10.40 -2.55 -18.72
C TYR A 193 -11.69 -2.86 -17.97
N ASP A 194 -12.65 -1.95 -18.04
CA ASP A 194 -13.90 -2.02 -17.28
C ASP A 194 -14.69 -3.32 -17.56
N CYS A 195 -14.73 -3.79 -18.81
CA CYS A 195 -15.46 -5.01 -19.15
C CYS A 195 -14.82 -6.25 -18.51
N ASP A 196 -13.49 -6.36 -18.56
CA ASP A 196 -12.75 -7.45 -17.93
C ASP A 196 -12.89 -7.39 -16.38
N ILE A 197 -12.93 -6.18 -15.80
CA ILE A 197 -13.14 -5.95 -14.36
C ILE A 197 -14.56 -6.39 -13.94
N ILE A 198 -15.59 -5.96 -14.65
CA ILE A 198 -16.99 -6.31 -14.35
C ILE A 198 -17.20 -7.82 -14.48
N ALA A 199 -16.64 -8.45 -15.51
CA ALA A 199 -16.70 -9.91 -15.68
C ALA A 199 -16.02 -10.65 -14.52
N ALA A 200 -14.90 -10.12 -14.01
CA ALA A 200 -14.23 -10.69 -12.85
C ALA A 200 -15.05 -10.52 -11.55
N PHE A 201 -15.73 -9.39 -11.35
CA PHE A 201 -16.65 -9.22 -10.22
C PHE A 201 -17.79 -10.24 -10.26
N ASP A 202 -18.44 -10.40 -11.42
CA ASP A 202 -19.53 -11.38 -11.60
C ASP A 202 -19.07 -12.80 -11.24
N MET A 203 -17.90 -13.20 -11.75
CA MET A 203 -17.33 -14.51 -11.42
C MET A 203 -16.91 -14.63 -9.96
N ALA A 204 -16.34 -13.59 -9.36
CA ALA A 204 -15.93 -13.63 -7.95
C ALA A 204 -17.15 -13.76 -7.02
N ILE A 205 -18.24 -13.04 -7.30
CA ILE A 205 -19.51 -13.16 -6.58
C ILE A 205 -20.03 -14.60 -6.69
N ARG A 206 -20.08 -15.15 -7.91
CA ARG A 206 -20.52 -16.53 -8.16
C ARG A 206 -19.64 -17.56 -7.44
N ASP A 207 -18.33 -17.34 -7.42
CA ASP A 207 -17.35 -18.26 -6.84
C ASP A 207 -17.44 -18.31 -5.30
N GLY A 208 -18.05 -17.30 -4.67
CA GLY A 208 -18.29 -17.24 -3.23
C GLY A 208 -17.13 -16.66 -2.43
N VAL A 209 -16.46 -15.64 -2.96
CA VAL A 209 -15.43 -14.88 -2.22
C VAL A 209 -16.05 -14.12 -1.04
N ASP A 210 -15.32 -13.97 0.06
CA ASP A 210 -15.79 -13.22 1.25
C ASP A 210 -15.31 -11.76 1.24
N VAL A 211 -14.10 -11.54 0.71
CA VAL A 211 -13.46 -10.22 0.61
C VAL A 211 -12.84 -10.06 -0.78
N LEU A 212 -13.03 -8.90 -1.39
CA LEU A 212 -12.42 -8.51 -2.65
C LEU A 212 -11.46 -7.35 -2.44
N SER A 213 -10.19 -7.59 -2.80
CA SER A 213 -9.16 -6.55 -2.95
C SER A 213 -9.13 -6.11 -4.41
N VAL A 214 -9.45 -4.85 -4.67
CA VAL A 214 -9.59 -4.31 -6.03
C VAL A 214 -8.96 -2.92 -6.08
N SER A 215 -8.56 -2.46 -7.26
CA SER A 215 -8.06 -1.09 -7.44
C SER A 215 -9.00 -0.17 -8.23
N LEU A 216 -10.15 -0.65 -8.73
CA LEU A 216 -11.02 0.05 -9.69
C LEU A 216 -12.51 -0.42 -9.65
N VAL A 217 -13.43 0.49 -10.07
CA VAL A 217 -14.85 0.31 -10.50
C VAL A 217 -15.95 0.21 -9.41
N ALA A 218 -16.97 1.07 -9.55
CA ALA A 218 -18.10 1.22 -8.63
C ALA A 218 -19.29 0.24 -8.85
N ILE A 219 -19.57 -0.20 -10.09
CA ILE A 219 -20.75 -1.02 -10.38
C ILE A 219 -20.59 -2.46 -9.87
N GLY A 220 -19.51 -3.16 -10.26
CA GLY A 220 -19.25 -4.53 -9.81
C GLY A 220 -19.10 -4.64 -8.29
N SER A 221 -18.52 -3.61 -7.66
CA SER A 221 -18.38 -3.56 -6.20
C SER A 221 -19.72 -3.41 -5.47
N PHE A 222 -20.70 -2.72 -6.05
CA PHE A 222 -22.04 -2.63 -5.47
C PHE A 222 -22.71 -4.01 -5.41
N HIS A 223 -22.70 -4.73 -6.53
CA HIS A 223 -23.26 -6.09 -6.59
C HIS A 223 -22.54 -7.03 -5.62
N ALA A 224 -21.22 -6.92 -5.50
CA ALA A 224 -20.49 -7.69 -4.49
C ALA A 224 -20.98 -7.39 -3.05
N VAL A 225 -21.16 -6.12 -2.70
CA VAL A 225 -21.67 -5.70 -1.39
C VAL A 225 -23.11 -6.17 -1.15
N GLN A 226 -23.97 -6.18 -2.17
CA GLN A 226 -25.32 -6.77 -2.09
C GLN A 226 -25.30 -8.25 -1.72
N HIS A 227 -24.26 -8.97 -2.16
CA HIS A 227 -24.02 -10.37 -1.83
C HIS A 227 -23.22 -10.56 -0.52
N GLY A 228 -23.06 -9.51 0.28
CA GLY A 228 -22.38 -9.59 1.59
C GLY A 228 -20.85 -9.63 1.52
N ILE A 229 -20.27 -9.36 0.36
CA ILE A 229 -18.83 -9.38 0.11
C ILE A 229 -18.23 -8.03 0.46
N VAL A 230 -17.17 -8.01 1.27
CA VAL A 230 -16.46 -6.77 1.60
C VAL A 230 -15.56 -6.38 0.43
N VAL A 231 -15.72 -5.17 -0.10
CA VAL A 231 -14.87 -4.66 -1.19
C VAL A 231 -13.94 -3.58 -0.67
N VAL A 232 -12.64 -3.80 -0.84
CA VAL A 232 -11.59 -2.89 -0.42
C VAL A 232 -10.88 -2.33 -1.66
N CYS A 233 -10.84 -1.01 -1.74
CA CYS A 233 -10.25 -0.28 -2.86
C CYS A 233 -9.09 0.60 -2.41
N SER A 234 -8.06 0.70 -3.24
CA SER A 234 -7.03 1.74 -3.09
C SER A 234 -7.60 3.10 -3.48
N ASP A 235 -7.27 4.16 -2.75
CA ASP A 235 -7.69 5.55 -3.07
C ASP A 235 -7.16 6.08 -4.42
N GLY A 236 -6.12 5.43 -4.94
CA GLY A 236 -5.42 5.82 -6.15
C GLY A 236 -4.08 6.46 -5.83
N ASN A 237 -3.31 6.77 -6.85
CA ASN A 237 -2.01 7.40 -6.72
C ASN A 237 -1.98 8.68 -7.62
N GLU A 238 -2.91 9.64 -7.55
CA GLU A 238 -2.85 10.90 -8.35
C GLU A 238 -3.31 12.21 -7.65
N GLY A 239 -2.43 13.11 -7.21
CA GLY A 239 -2.77 14.22 -6.33
C GLY A 239 -1.58 14.98 -5.74
N LEU A 240 -1.70 16.29 -5.97
CA LEU A 240 -1.17 17.44 -5.24
C LEU A 240 -2.20 18.58 -5.28
N VAL A 241 -3.43 18.26 -5.70
CA VAL A 241 -4.50 19.24 -5.96
C VAL A 241 -5.72 18.71 -5.23
N ASP A 242 -6.41 19.61 -4.53
CA ASP A 242 -7.64 19.28 -3.80
C ASP A 242 -8.61 18.53 -4.73
N VAL A 243 -9.00 17.32 -4.31
CA VAL A 243 -10.09 16.48 -4.88
C VAL A 243 -9.77 15.66 -6.14
N THR A 244 -8.81 14.73 -6.08
CA THR A 244 -8.68 13.64 -7.07
C THR A 244 -8.87 12.26 -6.43
N LEU A 245 -10.08 11.99 -5.92
CA LEU A 245 -10.51 10.63 -5.57
C LEU A 245 -10.88 9.87 -6.84
N GLN A 246 -10.19 8.75 -7.11
CA GLN A 246 -10.56 7.85 -8.22
C GLN A 246 -11.67 6.87 -7.81
N ASN A 247 -11.78 6.56 -6.51
CA ASN A 247 -12.78 5.66 -5.95
C ASN A 247 -13.57 6.40 -4.84
N ALA A 248 -14.86 6.64 -5.07
CA ALA A 248 -15.70 7.45 -4.17
C ALA A 248 -17.04 6.76 -3.79
N ALA A 249 -17.17 5.48 -4.08
CA ALA A 249 -18.44 4.79 -3.82
C ALA A 249 -18.59 4.46 -2.33
N PRO A 250 -19.71 4.84 -1.68
CA PRO A 250 -19.89 4.70 -0.22
C PRO A 250 -20.04 3.25 0.26
N TRP A 251 -20.14 2.29 -0.65
CA TRP A 251 -20.16 0.86 -0.33
C TRP A 251 -18.76 0.21 -0.37
N GLN A 252 -17.73 0.96 -0.75
CA GLN A 252 -16.34 0.49 -0.79
C GLN A 252 -15.56 0.99 0.42
N ILE A 253 -14.63 0.16 0.92
CA ILE A 253 -13.62 0.62 1.88
C ILE A 253 -12.45 1.20 1.08
N VAL A 254 -12.35 2.54 1.01
CA VAL A 254 -11.28 3.24 0.31
C VAL A 254 -10.10 3.48 1.25
N VAL A 255 -8.90 3.09 0.83
CA VAL A 255 -7.72 3.02 1.70
C VAL A 255 -6.61 3.95 1.21
N GLY A 256 -6.26 4.94 2.03
CA GLY A 256 -5.09 5.80 1.86
C GLY A 256 -3.79 5.14 2.31
N ALA A 257 -2.65 5.78 2.01
CA ALA A 257 -1.32 5.24 2.33
C ALA A 257 -0.61 6.02 3.45
N SER A 258 -0.07 5.29 4.43
CA SER A 258 0.74 5.83 5.53
C SER A 258 2.04 5.04 5.72
N THR A 259 3.02 5.65 6.39
CA THR A 259 4.30 5.03 6.73
C THR A 259 4.21 4.14 7.97
N MET A 260 5.27 3.37 8.21
CA MET A 260 5.50 2.64 9.45
C MET A 260 6.79 3.15 10.11
N ASP A 261 7.08 2.70 11.33
CA ASP A 261 8.26 3.03 12.14
C ASP A 261 9.60 2.46 11.59
N ARG A 262 9.59 1.94 10.36
CA ARG A 262 10.67 1.19 9.74
C ARG A 262 11.12 1.86 8.46
N ASP A 263 12.43 2.01 8.33
CA ASP A 263 13.03 2.75 7.24
C ASP A 263 14.32 2.06 6.77
N PHE A 264 14.46 1.89 5.46
CA PHE A 264 15.66 1.34 4.84
C PHE A 264 16.68 2.46 4.58
N SER A 265 17.58 2.66 5.54
CA SER A 265 18.61 3.68 5.44
C SER A 265 19.89 3.16 4.77
N ASN A 266 20.43 3.95 3.85
CA ASN A 266 21.79 3.85 3.35
C ASN A 266 22.59 5.13 3.68
N TYR A 267 23.91 5.06 3.53
CA TYR A 267 24.82 6.15 3.87
C TYR A 267 25.64 6.55 2.66
N VAL A 268 25.68 7.85 2.36
CA VAL A 268 26.69 8.41 1.47
C VAL A 268 27.85 8.91 2.32
N VAL A 269 29.03 8.34 2.12
CA VAL A 269 30.26 8.76 2.80
C VAL A 269 31.15 9.45 1.79
N LEU A 270 31.40 10.74 2.00
CA LEU A 270 32.31 11.51 1.16
C LEU A 270 33.76 11.31 1.61
N CYS A 271 34.73 11.59 0.73
CA CYS A 271 36.17 11.42 1.00
C CYS A 271 36.68 12.22 2.22
N ASN A 272 35.94 13.23 2.67
CA ASN A 272 36.24 13.99 3.89
C ASN A 272 35.61 13.38 5.16
N ASN A 273 35.24 12.10 5.14
CA ASN A 273 34.56 11.37 6.21
C ASN A 273 33.19 11.92 6.64
N LYS A 274 32.62 12.89 5.91
CA LYS A 274 31.23 13.31 6.15
C LYS A 274 30.28 12.20 5.73
N ARG A 275 29.42 11.81 6.67
CA ARG A 275 28.41 10.77 6.49
C ARG A 275 27.03 11.43 6.38
N PHE A 276 26.31 11.13 5.31
CA PHE A 276 24.95 11.59 5.10
C PHE A 276 24.00 10.41 5.22
N LYS A 277 23.17 10.45 6.27
CA LYS A 277 22.17 9.42 6.59
C LYS A 277 20.79 9.76 6.01
N LYS A 278 20.49 11.06 5.79
CA LYS A 278 19.16 11.56 5.40
C LYS A 278 18.99 13.07 5.19
N SER A 279 19.93 13.93 5.62
CA SER A 279 19.75 15.40 5.62
C SER A 279 20.88 16.14 4.90
N PHE A 280 20.55 17.26 4.28
CA PHE A 280 21.50 18.19 3.66
C PHE A 280 21.17 19.65 4.02
N LYS A 281 21.35 20.07 5.29
CA LYS A 281 21.02 21.46 5.64
C LYS A 281 22.07 22.48 5.20
N HIS A 282 23.36 22.16 5.11
CA HIS A 282 24.41 23.12 4.72
C HIS A 282 25.62 22.42 4.08
N MET A 283 25.75 22.47 2.75
CA MET A 283 27.03 22.23 2.09
C MET A 283 27.20 23.13 0.86
N ARG A 284 27.88 24.26 1.05
CA ARG A 284 28.77 24.80 0.04
C ARG A 284 30.06 23.98 0.14
N LEU A 285 30.29 22.97 -0.72
CA LEU A 285 31.65 22.50 -1.07
C LEU A 285 31.63 21.47 -2.21
N PHE A 286 32.30 21.83 -3.30
CA PHE A 286 32.91 21.01 -4.37
C PHE A 286 32.23 19.69 -4.77
N ILE A 287 31.09 19.81 -5.44
CA ILE A 287 30.75 18.88 -6.54
C ILE A 287 31.68 19.26 -7.70
N THR A 288 32.11 18.33 -8.55
CA THR A 288 32.74 18.69 -9.83
C THR A 288 31.76 19.52 -10.66
N TYR A 289 31.79 20.82 -10.39
CA TYR A 289 31.17 21.88 -11.13
C TYR A 289 31.97 22.01 -12.43
N GLN A 290 31.51 21.38 -13.51
CA GLN A 290 31.90 21.85 -14.83
C GLN A 290 30.88 22.89 -15.30
N ARG A 291 31.18 24.13 -14.89
CA ARG A 291 31.31 25.32 -15.76
C ARG A 291 30.17 25.61 -16.75
N LYS A 292 29.48 26.73 -16.48
CA LYS A 292 28.95 27.74 -17.43
C LYS A 292 28.61 27.17 -18.83
N GLY A 293 27.37 26.68 -19.03
CA GLY A 293 26.86 26.33 -20.36
C GLY A 293 25.82 25.20 -20.43
N GLU A 294 25.52 24.48 -19.36
CA GLU A 294 24.56 23.36 -19.38
C GLU A 294 23.12 23.81 -19.08
N ARG A 295 22.14 23.14 -19.70
CA ARG A 295 20.71 23.49 -19.63
C ARG A 295 20.11 22.97 -18.31
N PRO A 296 19.08 23.63 -17.74
CA PRO A 296 18.41 23.16 -16.52
C PRO A 296 17.91 21.70 -16.57
N SER A 297 17.72 21.15 -17.76
CA SER A 297 17.36 19.74 -18.02
C SER A 297 18.40 18.73 -17.57
N ASP A 298 19.68 19.11 -17.52
CA ASP A 298 20.80 18.19 -17.28
C ASP A 298 20.91 17.81 -15.79
N LEU A 299 20.35 18.66 -14.91
CA LEU A 299 20.27 18.47 -13.46
C LEU A 299 19.26 17.39 -13.04
N VAL A 300 18.34 17.00 -13.93
CA VAL A 300 17.27 16.03 -13.65
C VAL A 300 17.60 14.63 -14.20
N CYS A 301 18.77 14.45 -14.83
CA CYS A 301 19.26 13.14 -15.32
C CYS A 301 18.27 12.38 -16.23
N LYS A 302 17.57 13.11 -17.10
CA LYS A 302 16.56 12.55 -18.01
C LYS A 302 17.18 11.88 -19.23
N LYS A 303 16.35 11.12 -19.95
CA LYS A 303 16.74 10.48 -21.20
C LYS A 303 17.27 11.52 -22.19
N GLY A 304 18.47 11.28 -22.71
CA GLY A 304 19.13 12.14 -23.70
C GLY A 304 19.84 13.38 -23.14
N THR A 305 19.86 13.60 -21.83
CA THR A 305 20.54 14.76 -21.21
C THR A 305 21.94 14.45 -20.68
N LEU A 306 22.32 13.17 -20.59
CA LEU A 306 23.60 12.72 -20.02
C LEU A 306 24.65 12.50 -21.12
N ASP A 307 25.83 13.11 -20.96
CA ASP A 307 27.01 12.85 -21.81
C ASP A 307 27.78 11.62 -21.30
N PRO A 308 27.80 10.48 -22.02
CA PRO A 308 28.48 9.26 -21.59
C PRO A 308 29.98 9.46 -21.32
N LYS A 309 30.65 10.39 -22.02
CA LYS A 309 32.09 10.67 -21.81
C LYS A 309 32.34 11.30 -20.45
N LYS A 310 31.42 12.13 -19.96
CA LYS A 310 31.53 12.79 -18.64
C LYS A 310 31.09 11.88 -17.50
N VAL A 311 30.17 10.95 -17.76
CA VAL A 311 29.46 10.14 -16.76
C VAL A 311 30.16 8.81 -16.44
N LYS A 312 30.86 8.21 -17.41
CA LYS A 312 31.42 6.86 -17.28
C LYS A 312 32.26 6.67 -16.01
N GLY A 313 31.89 5.69 -15.17
CA GLY A 313 32.60 5.31 -13.96
C GLY A 313 32.40 6.24 -12.75
N LYS A 314 31.54 7.25 -12.84
CA LYS A 314 31.31 8.23 -11.76
C LYS A 314 29.99 8.01 -11.03
N ILE A 315 29.88 8.58 -9.84
CA ILE A 315 28.62 8.69 -9.10
C ILE A 315 27.97 10.02 -9.48
N LEU A 316 26.75 9.98 -10.00
CA LEU A 316 26.01 11.19 -10.40
C LEU A 316 25.18 11.73 -9.24
N VAL A 317 24.94 13.04 -9.23
CA VAL A 317 23.98 13.70 -8.33
C VAL A 317 22.86 14.30 -9.18
N CYS A 318 21.62 13.90 -8.94
CA CYS A 318 20.46 14.34 -9.70
C CYS A 318 19.46 15.04 -8.77
N LEU A 319 18.99 16.22 -9.18
CA LEU A 319 18.08 17.06 -8.41
C LEU A 319 16.63 16.85 -8.87
N ASN A 320 15.70 16.86 -7.91
CA ASN A 320 14.26 16.81 -8.17
C ASN A 320 13.81 15.56 -8.95
N VAL A 321 14.41 14.43 -8.61
CA VAL A 321 14.24 13.15 -9.31
C VAL A 321 13.50 12.15 -8.43
N ARG A 322 12.55 11.42 -9.02
CA ARG A 322 11.59 10.55 -8.32
C ARG A 322 11.35 9.19 -8.97
N SER A 323 12.07 8.84 -10.04
CA SER A 323 11.85 7.57 -10.76
C SER A 323 13.10 6.69 -10.77
N VAL A 324 12.86 5.41 -11.04
CA VAL A 324 13.88 4.42 -11.36
C VAL A 324 14.51 4.72 -12.73
N ASP A 325 13.76 5.42 -13.59
CA ASP A 325 14.17 5.74 -14.96
C ASP A 325 15.46 6.54 -15.02
N GLU A 326 15.67 7.52 -14.13
CA GLU A 326 16.91 8.30 -14.10
C GLU A 326 18.11 7.44 -13.69
N GLY A 327 17.89 6.47 -12.79
CA GLY A 327 18.89 5.44 -12.48
C GLY A 327 19.23 4.58 -13.70
N LEU A 328 18.22 4.23 -14.52
CA LEU A 328 18.41 3.51 -15.77
C LEU A 328 19.18 4.36 -16.80
N GLN A 329 18.84 5.63 -16.97
CA GLN A 329 19.57 6.52 -17.86
C GLN A 329 21.03 6.70 -17.42
N ALA A 330 21.27 6.85 -16.12
CA ALA A 330 22.63 6.91 -15.57
C ALA A 330 23.41 5.61 -15.86
N ALA A 331 22.78 4.45 -15.71
CA ALA A 331 23.38 3.15 -16.03
C ALA A 331 23.72 3.03 -17.52
N LEU A 332 22.78 3.40 -18.40
CA LEU A 332 22.99 3.39 -19.86
C LEU A 332 24.11 4.35 -20.29
N ALA A 333 24.28 5.48 -19.57
CA ALA A 333 25.38 6.41 -19.77
C ALA A 333 26.72 5.95 -19.14
N GLY A 334 26.74 4.81 -18.44
CA GLY A 334 27.95 4.21 -17.85
C GLY A 334 28.31 4.68 -16.44
N ALA A 335 27.38 5.29 -15.70
CA ALA A 335 27.60 5.70 -14.31
C ALA A 335 27.84 4.48 -13.39
N ALA A 336 28.62 4.68 -12.33
CA ALA A 336 28.88 3.69 -11.29
C ALA A 336 27.88 3.76 -10.12
N GLY A 337 27.15 4.87 -9.98
CA GLY A 337 26.16 5.09 -8.92
C GLY A 337 25.40 6.40 -9.10
N ILE A 338 24.36 6.61 -8.29
CA ILE A 338 23.51 7.81 -8.36
C ILE A 338 23.10 8.29 -6.96
N VAL A 339 23.04 9.60 -6.76
CA VAL A 339 22.52 10.26 -5.55
C VAL A 339 21.37 11.17 -5.96
N LEU A 340 20.17 10.88 -5.49
CA LEU A 340 18.98 11.66 -5.77
C LEU A 340 18.74 12.65 -4.63
N VAL A 341 18.45 13.90 -4.96
CA VAL A 341 18.16 14.94 -3.95
C VAL A 341 16.76 15.49 -4.20
N ASN A 342 15.86 15.28 -3.24
CA ASN A 342 14.49 15.78 -3.30
C ASN A 342 14.43 17.20 -2.72
N LEU A 343 13.79 18.12 -3.44
CA LEU A 343 13.63 19.52 -3.01
C LEU A 343 12.36 19.68 -2.15
N PRO A 344 12.36 20.57 -1.13
CA PRO A 344 11.23 20.74 -0.21
C PRO A 344 9.89 21.04 -0.89
N GLU A 345 9.92 21.79 -1.99
CA GLU A 345 8.74 22.28 -2.73
C GLU A 345 7.88 21.16 -3.33
N PHE A 346 8.39 19.94 -3.45
CA PHE A 346 7.66 18.82 -4.07
C PHE A 346 7.13 17.79 -3.05
N GLY A 347 7.26 18.05 -1.75
CA GLY A 347 6.81 17.19 -0.64
C GLY A 347 7.79 16.05 -0.29
N ASN A 348 7.67 15.52 0.92
CA ASN A 348 8.62 14.58 1.52
C ASN A 348 8.24 13.12 1.31
N ASP A 349 8.57 12.62 0.13
CA ASP A 349 8.29 11.23 -0.24
C ASP A 349 9.47 10.30 0.04
N HIS A 350 9.28 9.29 0.90
CA HIS A 350 10.32 8.31 1.23
C HIS A 350 9.97 6.94 0.64
N THR A 351 9.73 6.89 -0.67
CA THR A 351 9.71 5.61 -1.36
C THR A 351 11.09 5.01 -1.40
N THR A 352 11.16 3.72 -1.09
CA THR A 352 12.39 2.94 -1.25
C THR A 352 12.33 2.26 -2.60
N ASP A 353 12.57 3.05 -3.65
CA ASP A 353 12.56 2.53 -5.01
C ASP A 353 13.85 1.75 -5.31
N ARG A 354 13.71 0.69 -6.11
CA ARG A 354 14.85 -0.12 -6.54
C ARG A 354 15.50 0.55 -7.73
N HIS A 355 16.75 0.95 -7.57
CA HIS A 355 17.56 1.47 -8.67
C HIS A 355 18.42 0.38 -9.30
N VAL A 356 18.68 0.51 -10.60
CA VAL A 356 19.56 -0.41 -11.36
C VAL A 356 21.05 -0.23 -11.02
N LEU A 357 21.40 0.86 -10.34
CA LEU A 357 22.72 1.18 -9.82
C LEU A 357 22.66 1.35 -8.30
N PRO A 358 23.81 1.28 -7.59
CA PRO A 358 23.91 1.78 -6.22
C PRO A 358 23.38 3.21 -6.15
N ALA A 359 22.29 3.41 -5.40
CA ALA A 359 21.57 4.66 -5.34
C ALA A 359 21.30 5.09 -3.89
N SER A 360 21.31 6.40 -3.64
CA SER A 360 20.89 6.98 -2.37
C SER A 360 19.99 8.17 -2.59
N VAL A 361 18.90 8.27 -1.84
CA VAL A 361 18.05 9.46 -1.83
C VAL A 361 18.35 10.27 -0.58
N ILE A 362 18.62 11.56 -0.76
CA ILE A 362 18.88 12.52 0.31
C ILE A 362 17.69 13.47 0.41
N PHE A 363 17.18 13.64 1.63
CA PHE A 363 16.09 14.53 1.96
C PHE A 363 16.62 15.77 2.70
N ASN A 364 15.83 16.83 2.84
CA ASN A 364 16.27 18.07 3.49
C ASN A 364 15.91 18.16 4.98
N PHE A 365 15.50 17.07 5.64
CA PHE A 365 14.98 17.10 7.01
C PHE A 365 15.75 16.18 7.96
N ASN A 366 15.94 16.65 9.20
CA ASN A 366 16.84 16.06 10.21
C ASN A 366 16.11 15.24 11.30
N ASP A 367 14.78 15.29 11.35
CA ASP A 367 14.05 14.71 12.48
C ASP A 367 13.61 13.27 12.25
N ALA A 368 13.66 12.47 13.32
CA ALA A 368 13.07 11.14 13.35
C ALA A 368 11.55 11.26 13.17
N LYS A 369 11.06 10.82 12.01
CA LYS A 369 9.66 10.89 11.65
C LYS A 369 8.79 10.12 12.66
N PRO A 370 7.65 10.69 13.08
CA PRO A 370 6.63 9.89 13.73
C PRO A 370 6.05 8.85 12.75
N ALA A 371 5.44 7.80 13.28
CA ALA A 371 4.75 6.79 12.50
C ALA A 371 3.44 6.38 13.20
N PRO A 372 2.32 6.24 12.48
CA PRO A 372 2.16 6.50 11.04
C PRO A 372 2.27 7.99 10.68
N PHE A 373 2.69 8.25 9.45
CA PHE A 373 2.74 9.57 8.81
C PHE A 373 2.15 9.43 7.41
N MET A 374 1.35 10.38 6.94
CA MET A 374 0.66 10.24 5.66
C MET A 374 1.65 10.33 4.49
N ALA A 375 1.55 9.38 3.56
CA ALA A 375 2.46 9.34 2.42
C ALA A 375 2.12 10.44 1.41
N ALA A 376 3.14 11.13 0.91
CA ALA A 376 2.99 12.14 -0.16
C ALA A 376 2.46 11.55 -1.48
N LEU A 377 2.53 10.22 -1.62
CA LEU A 377 2.02 9.43 -2.75
C LEU A 377 0.61 8.89 -2.53
N SER A 378 -0.08 9.23 -1.42
CA SER A 378 -1.51 8.87 -1.28
C SER A 378 -2.35 9.37 -2.45
N SER A 379 -1.75 10.21 -3.29
CA SER A 379 -2.10 10.27 -4.68
C SER A 379 -0.85 10.60 -5.57
N LYS A 380 0.14 9.76 -5.93
CA LYS A 380 1.09 10.09 -7.06
C LYS A 380 1.61 8.91 -7.92
N ARG A 381 1.49 9.06 -9.25
CA ARG A 381 1.79 8.22 -10.43
C ARG A 381 2.21 6.75 -10.27
N PRO A 382 1.75 5.83 -11.13
CA PRO A 382 2.36 4.51 -11.26
C PRO A 382 3.84 4.66 -11.62
N ILE A 383 4.71 4.00 -10.85
CA ILE A 383 6.13 3.90 -11.15
C ILE A 383 6.27 3.22 -12.52
N HIS A 384 6.96 3.87 -13.47
CA HIS A 384 7.36 3.24 -14.72
C HIS A 384 8.40 2.16 -14.44
N ILE A 385 7.94 0.94 -14.19
CA ILE A 385 8.80 -0.23 -14.11
C ILE A 385 9.12 -0.63 -15.55
N THR A 386 10.28 -0.21 -16.05
CA THR A 386 10.75 -0.63 -17.36
C THR A 386 11.00 -2.15 -17.38
N PRO A 387 10.61 -2.87 -18.46
CA PRO A 387 10.74 -4.33 -18.56
C PRO A 387 12.17 -4.88 -18.39
N GLU A 388 13.19 -4.04 -18.59
CA GLU A 388 14.60 -4.45 -18.47
C GLU A 388 15.03 -4.71 -17.02
N ILE A 389 14.39 -4.06 -16.04
CA ILE A 389 14.63 -4.27 -14.60
C ILE A 389 14.01 -5.59 -14.12
N LEU A 390 12.95 -6.05 -14.80
CA LEU A 390 12.19 -7.28 -14.52
C LEU A 390 12.91 -8.57 -14.94
N LYS A 391 14.09 -8.52 -15.58
CA LYS A 391 14.84 -9.74 -15.94
C LYS A 391 15.35 -10.52 -14.73
N ARG A 392 15.46 -9.88 -13.55
CA ARG A 392 15.89 -10.55 -12.30
C ARG A 392 14.69 -10.88 -11.43
N ARG A 393 14.22 -12.13 -11.52
CA ARG A 393 13.15 -12.65 -10.66
C ARG A 393 13.67 -12.83 -9.23
N ILE A 394 13.01 -12.18 -8.28
CA ILE A 394 13.26 -12.34 -6.85
C ILE A 394 11.95 -12.73 -6.15
N PRO A 395 11.99 -13.61 -5.13
CA PRO A 395 10.78 -14.15 -4.50
C PRO A 395 10.05 -13.12 -3.61
N PHE A 396 10.74 -12.06 -3.18
CA PHE A 396 10.17 -10.99 -2.35
C PHE A 396 10.55 -9.63 -2.90
N ASN A 397 9.68 -8.64 -2.69
CA ASN A 397 9.90 -7.28 -3.17
C ASN A 397 9.35 -6.22 -2.20
N SER A 398 9.93 -5.02 -2.23
CA SER A 398 9.47 -3.85 -1.48
C SER A 398 8.93 -2.81 -2.47
N ILE A 399 7.65 -2.46 -2.33
CA ILE A 399 6.92 -1.50 -3.18
C ILE A 399 6.07 -0.63 -2.25
N SER A 400 5.88 0.65 -2.62
CA SER A 400 5.06 1.63 -1.91
C SER A 400 3.87 2.08 -2.78
N GLY A 401 2.76 2.45 -2.14
CA GLY A 401 1.54 2.97 -2.81
C GLY A 401 0.26 2.64 -2.04
N THR A 402 -0.87 3.25 -2.42
CA THR A 402 -2.20 2.90 -1.86
C THR A 402 -2.60 1.47 -2.21
N SER A 403 -2.14 0.96 -3.36
CA SER A 403 -2.25 -0.46 -3.77
C SER A 403 -1.60 -1.44 -2.78
N MET A 404 -0.68 -0.97 -1.93
CA MET A 404 -0.05 -1.77 -0.88
C MET A 404 -0.78 -1.66 0.47
N SER A 405 -1.61 -0.63 0.65
CA SER A 405 -2.37 -0.39 1.87
C SER A 405 -3.71 -1.13 1.85
N GLY A 406 -4.41 -1.12 0.71
CA GLY A 406 -5.68 -1.85 0.52
C GLY A 406 -5.64 -3.33 0.92
N PRO A 407 -4.60 -4.10 0.52
CA PRO A 407 -4.46 -5.49 0.94
C PRO A 407 -4.35 -5.73 2.46
N TYR A 408 -3.83 -4.77 3.26
CA TYR A 408 -3.87 -4.94 4.73
C TYR A 408 -5.30 -4.95 5.22
N ILE A 409 -6.09 -3.98 4.77
CA ILE A 409 -7.49 -3.84 5.14
C ILE A 409 -8.30 -5.04 4.64
N SER A 410 -7.97 -5.58 3.46
CA SER A 410 -8.57 -6.82 2.95
C SER A 410 -8.29 -8.02 3.86
N GLY A 411 -7.04 -8.17 4.30
CA GLY A 411 -6.66 -9.21 5.26
C GLY A 411 -7.36 -9.05 6.61
N ILE A 412 -7.48 -7.82 7.12
CA ILE A 412 -8.18 -7.51 8.38
C ILE A 412 -9.69 -7.76 8.26
N ALA A 413 -10.30 -7.36 7.14
CA ALA A 413 -11.71 -7.65 6.86
C ALA A 413 -11.98 -9.15 6.84
N GLY A 414 -11.05 -9.95 6.29
CA GLY A 414 -11.11 -11.41 6.35
C GLY A 414 -11.16 -11.95 7.78
N LEU A 415 -10.28 -11.45 8.66
CA LEU A 415 -10.29 -11.83 10.08
C LEU A 415 -11.59 -11.42 10.78
N LEU A 416 -12.09 -10.21 10.52
CA LEU A 416 -13.35 -9.73 11.09
C LEU A 416 -14.54 -10.58 10.63
N LYS A 417 -14.56 -11.06 9.39
CA LYS A 417 -15.59 -11.98 8.90
C LYS A 417 -15.53 -13.38 9.51
N ILE A 418 -14.39 -13.82 10.05
CA ILE A 418 -14.34 -15.04 10.89
C ILE A 418 -15.02 -14.81 12.24
N LEU A 419 -14.73 -13.68 12.88
CA LEU A 419 -15.26 -13.36 14.20
C LEU A 419 -16.74 -12.99 14.16
N HIS A 420 -17.15 -12.33 13.09
CA HIS A 420 -18.50 -11.83 12.88
C HIS A 420 -19.02 -12.21 11.48
N PRO A 421 -19.36 -13.50 11.25
CA PRO A 421 -19.80 -13.98 9.93
C PRO A 421 -21.07 -13.28 9.41
N ASP A 422 -21.94 -12.86 10.33
CA ASP A 422 -23.21 -12.18 10.09
C ASP A 422 -23.08 -10.68 9.80
N TRP A 423 -21.91 -10.07 10.04
CA TRP A 423 -21.71 -8.67 9.72
C TRP A 423 -21.81 -8.39 8.23
N SER A 424 -22.58 -7.36 7.91
CA SER A 424 -22.64 -6.78 6.57
C SER A 424 -21.31 -6.09 6.22
N PRO A 425 -21.02 -5.86 4.93
CA PRO A 425 -19.84 -5.09 4.53
C PRO A 425 -19.75 -3.72 5.21
N ALA A 426 -20.89 -3.04 5.39
CA ALA A 426 -20.96 -1.78 6.11
C ALA A 426 -20.58 -1.89 7.60
N ALA A 427 -20.98 -2.97 8.28
CA ALA A 427 -20.61 -3.21 9.67
C ALA A 427 -19.10 -3.46 9.82
N VAL A 428 -18.50 -4.25 8.91
CA VAL A 428 -17.05 -4.46 8.86
C VAL A 428 -16.31 -3.13 8.64
N GLN A 429 -16.77 -2.34 7.67
CA GLN A 429 -16.22 -1.00 7.40
C GLN A 429 -16.33 -0.09 8.63
N SER A 430 -17.49 -0.07 9.27
CA SER A 430 -17.71 0.72 10.48
C SER A 430 -16.76 0.31 11.61
N ALA A 431 -16.57 -0.98 11.84
CA ALA A 431 -15.68 -1.46 12.89
C ALA A 431 -14.23 -1.00 12.66
N ILE A 432 -13.77 -1.06 11.40
CA ILE A 432 -12.44 -0.59 11.01
C ILE A 432 -12.30 0.92 11.21
N MET A 433 -13.30 1.71 10.79
CA MET A 433 -13.25 3.17 10.84
C MET A 433 -13.38 3.71 12.26
N THR A 434 -14.36 3.24 13.03
CA THR A 434 -14.67 3.76 14.37
C THR A 434 -13.62 3.40 15.43
N THR A 435 -12.76 2.43 15.16
CA THR A 435 -11.66 2.02 16.06
C THR A 435 -10.28 2.50 15.60
N ALA A 436 -10.21 3.21 14.47
CA ALA A 436 -8.96 3.77 13.97
C ALA A 436 -8.40 4.84 14.91
N THR A 437 -7.09 5.02 14.89
CA THR A 437 -6.40 6.04 15.69
C THR A 437 -5.94 7.22 14.84
N THR A 438 -6.13 8.44 15.36
CA THR A 438 -5.59 9.68 14.78
C THR A 438 -4.22 10.03 15.34
N GLN A 439 -3.63 9.14 16.16
CA GLN A 439 -2.37 9.36 16.84
C GLN A 439 -1.22 8.56 16.24
N ASP A 440 -0.03 9.14 16.29
CA ASP A 440 1.23 8.50 15.98
C ASP A 440 1.80 7.71 17.18
N ASN A 441 2.95 7.06 16.97
CA ASN A 441 3.69 6.33 17.98
C ASN A 441 4.26 7.21 19.13
N LYS A 442 4.22 8.53 18.99
CA LYS A 442 4.55 9.50 20.05
C LYS A 442 3.29 10.03 20.74
N LYS A 443 2.10 9.50 20.42
CA LYS A 443 0.79 9.93 20.91
C LYS A 443 0.46 11.38 20.52
N GLN A 444 0.99 11.84 19.38
CA GLN A 444 0.66 13.13 18.78
C GLN A 444 -0.20 12.92 17.53
N HIS A 445 -0.84 13.99 17.05
CA HIS A 445 -1.64 13.93 15.83
C HIS A 445 -0.80 13.46 14.63
N ILE A 446 -1.38 12.58 13.81
CA ILE A 446 -0.75 12.14 12.56
C ILE A 446 -0.46 13.36 11.69
N LEU A 447 0.75 13.41 11.12
CA LEU A 447 1.17 14.49 10.23
C LEU A 447 1.03 14.09 8.76
N ASP A 448 0.83 15.09 7.90
CA ASP A 448 0.82 14.96 6.45
C ASP A 448 2.23 15.05 5.84
N ALA A 449 2.33 14.84 4.52
CA ALA A 449 3.58 14.91 3.76
C ALA A 449 4.36 16.24 3.86
N SER A 450 3.69 17.31 4.26
CA SER A 450 4.23 18.66 4.47
C SER A 450 4.67 18.89 5.93
N PHE A 451 4.55 17.87 6.80
CA PHE A 451 4.76 17.94 8.25
C PHE A 451 3.77 18.87 8.97
N THR A 452 2.61 19.11 8.37
CA THR A 452 1.47 19.74 9.03
C THR A 452 0.53 18.69 9.60
N GLU A 453 -0.31 19.07 10.55
CA GLU A 453 -1.30 18.17 11.11
C GLU A 453 -2.22 17.65 10.00
N ALA A 454 -2.32 16.32 9.88
CA ALA A 454 -3.16 15.72 8.86
C ALA A 454 -4.62 15.86 9.26
N THR A 455 -5.48 16.11 8.27
CA THR A 455 -6.92 16.21 8.47
C THR A 455 -7.62 14.89 8.13
N PRO A 456 -8.91 14.74 8.47
CA PRO A 456 -9.71 13.61 7.98
C PRO A 456 -9.73 13.49 6.45
N PHE A 457 -9.46 14.55 5.69
CA PHE A 457 -9.31 14.45 4.22
C PHE A 457 -8.03 13.72 3.80
N SER A 458 -7.07 13.54 4.71
CA SER A 458 -5.84 12.78 4.48
C SER A 458 -5.96 11.34 4.93
N TYR A 459 -6.38 11.09 6.18
CA TYR A 459 -6.40 9.74 6.77
C TYR A 459 -7.81 9.14 6.95
N ALA A 460 -8.86 9.83 6.49
CA ALA A 460 -10.26 9.48 6.75
C ALA A 460 -10.54 9.34 8.25
N ALA A 461 -10.77 8.12 8.72
CA ALA A 461 -11.01 7.83 10.14
C ALA A 461 -9.72 7.66 10.97
N GLY A 462 -8.56 7.52 10.33
CA GLY A 462 -7.27 7.36 10.99
C GLY A 462 -6.54 6.08 10.57
N HIS A 463 -5.53 5.70 11.34
CA HIS A 463 -4.76 4.48 11.14
C HIS A 463 -5.43 3.27 11.80
N VAL A 464 -5.54 2.17 11.05
CA VAL A 464 -6.29 0.98 11.49
C VAL A 464 -5.72 0.35 12.77
N GLN A 465 -6.62 -0.14 13.64
CA GLN A 465 -6.30 -0.86 14.88
C GLN A 465 -6.99 -2.24 14.88
N PRO A 466 -6.38 -3.29 14.30
CA PRO A 466 -7.08 -4.55 14.05
C PRO A 466 -7.60 -5.25 15.30
N ASN A 467 -6.84 -5.19 16.41
CA ASN A 467 -7.24 -5.77 17.69
C ASN A 467 -8.35 -4.98 18.41
N LEU A 468 -8.63 -3.73 18.01
CA LEU A 468 -9.78 -2.98 18.53
C LEU A 468 -11.00 -3.20 17.63
N ALA A 469 -10.80 -3.26 16.31
CA ALA A 469 -11.86 -3.48 15.34
C ALA A 469 -12.61 -4.81 15.52
N MET A 470 -12.03 -5.79 16.21
CA MET A 470 -12.69 -7.05 16.55
C MET A 470 -13.85 -6.91 17.53
N ASP A 471 -13.89 -5.84 18.33
CA ASP A 471 -15.02 -5.52 19.22
C ASP A 471 -15.20 -3.99 19.31
N PRO A 472 -15.84 -3.37 18.30
CA PRO A 472 -16.03 -1.93 18.23
C PRO A 472 -17.11 -1.41 19.18
N GLY A 473 -17.83 -2.29 19.88
CA GLY A 473 -19.04 -1.97 20.65
C GLY A 473 -20.24 -1.64 19.76
N LEU A 474 -20.17 -0.54 19.00
CA LEU A 474 -21.22 -0.09 18.09
C LEU A 474 -20.75 -0.06 16.64
N VAL A 475 -21.65 -0.36 15.71
CA VAL A 475 -21.41 -0.26 14.27
C VAL A 475 -22.51 0.52 13.56
N TYR A 476 -22.11 1.28 12.55
CA TYR A 476 -22.97 1.90 11.56
C TYR A 476 -23.46 0.83 10.59
N TYR A 477 -24.72 0.47 10.74
CA TYR A 477 -25.36 -0.51 9.87
C TYR A 477 -26.03 0.17 8.67
N LEU A 478 -25.76 -0.34 7.46
CA LEU A 478 -26.42 0.06 6.22
C LEU A 478 -26.94 -1.18 5.49
N THR A 479 -28.10 -1.03 4.86
CA THR A 479 -28.70 -2.01 3.96
C THR A 479 -28.49 -1.62 2.50
N VAL A 480 -28.73 -2.56 1.60
CA VAL A 480 -28.75 -2.30 0.15
C VAL A 480 -29.72 -1.16 -0.22
N ASN A 481 -30.89 -1.11 0.42
CA ASN A 481 -31.88 -0.06 0.19
C ASN A 481 -31.37 1.31 0.65
N ASP A 482 -30.55 1.38 1.70
CA ASP A 482 -29.96 2.65 2.14
C ASP A 482 -29.00 3.21 1.08
N TYR A 483 -28.23 2.35 0.40
CA TYR A 483 -27.39 2.78 -0.73
C TYR A 483 -28.22 3.17 -1.96
N LEU A 484 -29.28 2.44 -2.29
CA LEU A 484 -30.17 2.81 -3.40
C LEU A 484 -30.89 4.14 -3.12
N ASN A 485 -31.31 4.36 -1.87
CA ASN A 485 -31.82 5.63 -1.39
C ASN A 485 -30.78 6.75 -1.54
N PHE A 486 -29.52 6.49 -1.17
CA PHE A 486 -28.44 7.45 -1.37
C PHE A 486 -28.29 7.83 -2.86
N LEU A 487 -28.34 6.87 -3.78
CA LEU A 487 -28.32 7.14 -5.24
C LEU A 487 -29.54 7.97 -5.69
N CYS A 488 -30.74 7.67 -5.18
CA CYS A 488 -31.92 8.49 -5.43
C CYS A 488 -31.74 9.94 -4.97
N ALA A 489 -31.14 10.13 -3.78
CA ALA A 489 -30.91 11.45 -3.20
C ALA A 489 -29.87 12.30 -3.98
N LEU A 490 -28.93 11.63 -4.67
CA LEU A 490 -27.99 12.28 -5.60
C LEU A 490 -28.65 12.70 -6.93
N GLY A 491 -29.91 12.34 -7.18
CA GLY A 491 -30.64 12.69 -8.39
C GLY A 491 -30.41 11.73 -9.58
N TYR A 492 -29.87 10.54 -9.34
CA TYR A 492 -29.76 9.53 -10.39
C TYR A 492 -31.15 9.09 -10.87
N ASN A 493 -31.31 8.97 -12.19
CA ASN A 493 -32.58 8.55 -12.79
C ASN A 493 -32.80 7.03 -12.64
N LYS A 494 -34.03 6.59 -12.93
CA LYS A 494 -34.43 5.17 -12.82
C LYS A 494 -33.55 4.23 -13.64
N ASN A 495 -33.07 4.66 -14.81
CA ASN A 495 -32.24 3.83 -15.69
C ASN A 495 -30.86 3.56 -15.08
N VAL A 496 -30.24 4.58 -14.46
CA VAL A 496 -28.97 4.40 -13.76
C VAL A 496 -29.16 3.53 -12.51
N ILE A 497 -30.21 3.78 -11.74
CA ILE A 497 -30.51 3.00 -10.53
C ILE A 497 -30.83 1.53 -10.87
N SER A 498 -31.44 1.26 -12.03
CA SER A 498 -31.69 -0.12 -12.46
C SER A 498 -30.42 -0.94 -12.68
N LEU A 499 -29.27 -0.30 -12.93
CA LEU A 499 -27.98 -1.01 -13.01
C LEU A 499 -27.53 -1.59 -11.65
N PHE A 500 -28.08 -1.07 -10.56
CA PHE A 500 -27.79 -1.47 -9.19
C PHE A 500 -28.92 -2.30 -8.55
N SER A 501 -30.07 -2.43 -9.21
CA SER A 501 -31.21 -3.19 -8.68
C SER A 501 -31.32 -4.55 -9.37
N THR A 502 -31.26 -5.63 -8.60
CA THR A 502 -31.21 -7.02 -9.10
C THR A 502 -32.46 -7.43 -9.91
N ASN A 503 -33.51 -6.61 -9.96
CA ASN A 503 -34.74 -6.83 -10.74
C ASN A 503 -35.31 -5.55 -11.40
N CYS A 504 -34.57 -4.43 -11.44
CA CYS A 504 -35.05 -3.14 -11.96
C CYS A 504 -36.34 -2.60 -11.28
N THR A 505 -36.75 -3.14 -10.13
CA THR A 505 -38.02 -2.83 -9.45
C THR A 505 -37.89 -1.72 -8.42
N TYR A 506 -36.67 -1.26 -8.11
CA TYR A 506 -36.48 -0.22 -7.12
C TYR A 506 -37.12 1.10 -7.56
N THR A 507 -37.96 1.66 -6.69
CA THR A 507 -38.61 2.95 -6.91
C THR A 507 -38.15 3.90 -5.82
N CYS A 508 -37.55 5.02 -6.23
CA CYS A 508 -37.11 6.05 -5.29
C CYS A 508 -38.31 6.54 -4.47
N PRO A 509 -38.20 6.60 -3.14
CA PRO A 509 -39.27 7.16 -2.32
C PRO A 509 -39.50 8.63 -2.67
N MET A 510 -40.76 9.06 -2.71
CA MET A 510 -41.13 10.44 -3.07
C MET A 510 -40.67 11.49 -2.04
N ASN A 511 -40.43 11.07 -0.79
CA ASN A 511 -39.96 11.96 0.27
C ASN A 511 -38.44 12.07 0.22
N ALA A 512 -37.93 13.30 0.30
CA ALA A 512 -36.50 13.60 0.20
C ALA A 512 -35.70 12.81 1.25
N ILE A 513 -34.95 11.82 0.77
CA ILE A 513 -33.83 11.26 1.52
C ILE A 513 -32.83 12.39 1.70
N ILE A 514 -32.64 12.83 2.94
CA ILE A 514 -31.67 13.85 3.25
C ILE A 514 -30.30 13.16 3.28
N LEU A 515 -29.43 13.48 2.32
CA LEU A 515 -28.07 12.93 2.22
C LEU A 515 -27.31 12.97 3.56
N VAL A 516 -27.57 14.01 4.37
CA VAL A 516 -26.96 14.20 5.70
C VAL A 516 -27.32 13.11 6.72
N ASN A 517 -28.39 12.35 6.50
CA ASN A 517 -28.84 11.26 7.36
C ASN A 517 -28.34 9.88 6.89
N PHE A 518 -27.49 9.84 5.85
CA PHE A 518 -26.87 8.60 5.42
C PHE A 518 -26.02 8.05 6.57
N ASN A 519 -26.33 6.82 7.02
CA ASN A 519 -25.80 6.23 8.25
C ASN A 519 -24.36 5.74 8.07
N TYR A 520 -23.45 6.67 7.80
CA TYR A 520 -22.05 6.43 7.48
C TYR A 520 -21.15 6.80 8.67
N PRO A 521 -20.05 6.07 8.93
CA PRO A 521 -19.17 6.26 10.10
C PRO A 521 -18.26 7.50 9.99
N SER A 522 -18.70 8.56 9.29
CA SER A 522 -18.03 9.86 9.24
C SER A 522 -19.06 10.96 8.92
N ILE A 523 -18.82 12.17 9.44
CA ILE A 523 -19.69 13.32 9.24
C ILE A 523 -18.88 14.46 8.63
N THR A 524 -19.40 15.08 7.57
CA THR A 524 -18.79 16.25 6.94
C THR A 524 -19.83 17.36 6.84
N VAL A 525 -19.49 18.55 7.35
CA VAL A 525 -20.34 19.73 7.32
C VAL A 525 -19.57 20.89 6.70
N THR A 526 -20.09 21.46 5.61
CA THR A 526 -19.51 22.68 5.02
C THR A 526 -20.24 23.90 5.54
N LEU A 527 -19.53 24.73 6.32
CA LEU A 527 -20.03 26.02 6.78
C LEU A 527 -19.52 27.13 5.86
N LYS A 528 -20.43 27.90 5.27
CA LYS A 528 -20.09 29.11 4.50
C LYS A 528 -20.30 30.33 5.38
N PHE A 529 -19.24 31.12 5.55
CA PHE A 529 -19.26 32.41 6.23
C PHE A 529 -19.25 33.50 5.17
N ILE A 530 -20.23 34.39 5.20
CA ILE A 530 -20.38 35.49 4.25
C ILE A 530 -19.81 36.78 4.86
N ASN A 531 -19.95 36.94 6.17
CA ASN A 531 -19.53 38.14 6.89
C ASN A 531 -18.50 37.82 7.98
N VAL A 532 -17.57 38.75 8.21
CA VAL A 532 -16.65 38.69 9.36
C VAL A 532 -17.47 38.84 10.65
N GLY A 533 -17.30 37.90 11.60
CA GLY A 533 -18.05 37.85 12.85
C GLY A 533 -19.35 37.04 12.81
N GLU A 534 -19.65 36.37 11.70
CA GLU A 534 -20.79 35.45 11.61
C GLU A 534 -20.54 34.17 12.41
N GLU A 535 -21.42 33.87 13.38
CA GLU A 535 -21.40 32.61 14.11
C GLU A 535 -22.32 31.58 13.44
N LYS A 536 -21.81 30.37 13.22
CA LYS A 536 -22.57 29.22 12.72
C LYS A 536 -22.48 28.08 13.72
N SER A 537 -23.59 27.40 13.96
CA SER A 537 -23.63 26.16 14.73
C SER A 537 -24.36 25.08 13.95
N PHE A 538 -24.00 23.82 14.21
CA PHE A 538 -24.70 22.64 13.71
C PHE A 538 -24.92 21.67 14.87
N LYS A 539 -25.97 20.85 14.77
CA LYS A 539 -26.31 19.83 15.78
C LYS A 539 -26.37 18.46 15.13
N VAL A 540 -25.60 17.52 15.67
CA VAL A 540 -25.65 16.11 15.29
C VAL A 540 -26.45 15.35 16.35
N ASN A 541 -27.47 14.59 15.94
CA ASN A 541 -28.22 13.71 16.83
C ASN A 541 -27.99 12.25 16.42
N ILE A 542 -27.37 11.46 17.29
CA ILE A 542 -27.11 10.03 17.05
C ILE A 542 -28.05 9.21 17.92
N LYS A 543 -28.73 8.24 17.32
CA LYS A 543 -29.66 7.34 18.01
C LYS A 543 -29.30 5.89 17.72
N ALA A 544 -28.95 5.14 18.75
CA ALA A 544 -28.77 3.71 18.64
C ALA A 544 -30.13 3.00 18.44
N LYS A 545 -30.23 2.12 17.44
CA LYS A 545 -31.47 1.37 17.16
C LYS A 545 -31.56 0.07 17.97
N ASN A 546 -30.44 -0.62 18.22
CA ASN A 546 -30.38 -1.95 18.83
C ASN A 546 -29.30 -2.05 19.94
N ALA A 547 -29.15 -1.02 20.79
CA ALA A 547 -28.16 -1.09 21.87
C ALA A 547 -28.68 -1.93 23.04
N SER A 548 -28.16 -3.15 23.19
CA SER A 548 -28.26 -3.89 24.45
C SER A 548 -27.16 -3.40 25.40
N VAL A 549 -27.55 -2.54 26.35
CA VAL A 549 -26.87 -2.31 27.63
C VAL A 549 -25.41 -1.84 27.53
N THR A 550 -25.21 -0.57 27.20
CA THR A 550 -24.16 0.25 27.86
C THR A 550 -24.61 1.71 27.81
N LYS A 551 -24.51 2.43 28.94
CA LYS A 551 -25.07 3.78 29.10
C LYS A 551 -24.12 4.90 28.68
N ASP A 552 -22.83 4.59 28.50
CA ASP A 552 -21.80 5.58 28.23
C ASP A 552 -21.02 5.19 26.97
N TYR A 553 -21.35 5.81 25.84
CA TYR A 553 -20.56 5.75 24.61
C TYR A 553 -19.99 7.14 24.34
N VAL A 554 -18.69 7.22 24.04
CA VAL A 554 -18.06 8.44 23.54
C VAL A 554 -18.03 8.35 22.02
N PHE A 555 -18.65 9.32 21.33
CA PHE A 555 -18.72 9.33 19.88
C PHE A 555 -17.78 10.38 19.28
N GLY A 556 -16.66 9.92 18.72
CA GLY A 556 -15.77 10.70 17.87
C GLY A 556 -15.09 11.91 18.52
N GLU A 557 -14.33 12.62 17.70
CA GLU A 557 -13.69 13.90 18.01
C GLU A 557 -14.22 14.93 17.00
N LEU A 558 -14.66 16.10 17.47
CA LEU A 558 -15.08 17.21 16.61
C LEU A 558 -13.82 18.00 16.22
N ILE A 559 -13.35 17.81 14.99
CA ILE A 559 -12.25 18.58 14.41
C ILE A 559 -12.88 19.70 13.56
N TRP A 560 -12.65 20.97 13.93
CA TRP A 560 -13.20 22.15 13.27
C TRP A 560 -12.18 22.88 12.40
#